data_AF-A0A9P6Y4V8-F1
#
_entry.id   AF-A0A9P6Y4V8-F1
#
_cell.length_a   1.000
_cell.length_b   1.000
_cell.length_c   1.000
_cell.angle_alpha   90.00
_cell.angle_beta   90.00
_cell.angle_gamma   90.00
#
_symmetry.space_group_name_H-M   'P 1'
#
loop_
_entity.id
_entity.type
_entity.pdbx_description
1 polymer ?
#
loop_
_entity_poly.entity_id
_entity_poly.type
_entity_poly.pdbx_seq_one_letter_code
_entity_poly.pdbx_strand_id
1 'polypeptide(L)' 'MFKTPAATGYSYFSWLPTAGQLPPAYDYFDFATTFDGNQKCIDRWYGNAMKKVLKDAKGEDKFEIAQKINEFNAIN' A
#
# COMPACT_ATOMS: atom_id res chain seq x y z
N MET A 1 25.45 16.21 -12.27
CA MET A 1 25.07 14.80 -12.03
C MET A 1 23.95 14.81 -11.00
N PHE A 2 22.71 14.62 -11.43
CA PHE A 2 21.61 14.40 -10.49
C PHE A 2 21.89 13.05 -9.82
N LYS A 3 22.18 13.08 -8.52
CA LYS A 3 22.24 11.86 -7.72
C LYS A 3 20.83 11.31 -7.67
N THR A 4 20.58 10.23 -8.40
CA THR A 4 19.39 9.40 -8.19
C THR A 4 19.32 9.11 -6.69
N PRO A 5 18.22 9.41 -5.98
CA PRO A 5 18.09 9.01 -4.59
C PRO A 5 18.36 7.51 -4.57
N ALA A 6 19.20 7.06 -3.64
CA ALA A 6 19.40 5.63 -3.42
C ALA A 6 18.02 5.01 -3.36
N ALA A 7 17.73 4.06 -4.27
CA ALA A 7 16.53 3.24 -4.16
C ALA A 7 16.67 2.48 -2.84
N THR A 8 16.27 3.10 -1.75
CA THR A 8 16.01 2.44 -0.49
C THR A 8 14.97 1.40 -0.87
N GLY A 9 15.41 0.16 -0.98
CA GLY A 9 14.56 -1.00 -1.21
C GLY A 9 13.67 -1.19 0.01
N TYR A 10 12.78 -0.25 0.27
CA TYR A 10 11.64 -0.44 1.14
C TYR A 10 10.86 -1.58 0.50
N SER A 11 10.81 -2.71 1.20
CA SER A 11 9.85 -3.75 0.84
C SER A 11 8.46 -3.17 1.06
N TYR A 12 7.50 -3.46 0.20
CA TYR A 12 6.11 -3.05 0.42
C TYR A 12 5.55 -3.52 1.77
N PHE A 13 6.13 -4.56 2.37
CA PHE A 13 5.82 -4.98 3.74
C PHE A 13 6.33 -4.01 4.83
N SER A 14 7.40 -3.26 4.57
CA SER A 14 7.93 -2.24 5.49
C SER A 14 7.10 -0.96 5.53
N TRP A 15 6.23 -0.74 4.54
CA TRP A 15 5.27 0.37 4.53
C TRP A 15 4.01 0.09 5.38
N LEU A 16 3.67 -1.19 5.63
CA LEU A 16 2.45 -1.55 6.36
C LEU A 16 2.32 -0.91 7.76
N PRO A 17 3.37 -0.88 8.61
CA PRO A 17 3.27 -0.28 9.94
C PRO A 17 3.00 1.22 9.90
N THR A 18 3.57 1.92 8.91
CA THR A 18 3.34 3.37 8.72
C THR A 18 1.99 3.64 8.08
N ALA A 19 1.56 2.81 7.14
CA ALA A 19 0.32 2.96 6.40
C ALA A 19 -0.94 2.95 7.28
N GLY A 20 -0.97 2.13 8.33
CA GLY A 20 -2.08 2.10 9.29
C GLY A 20 -2.18 3.34 10.18
N GLN A 21 -1.14 4.18 10.21
CA GLN A 21 -1.09 5.42 10.99
C GLN A 21 -1.40 6.67 10.15
N LEU A 22 -1.51 6.52 8.83
CA LEU A 22 -1.79 7.63 7.93
C LEU A 22 -3.28 7.95 7.88
N PRO A 23 -3.67 9.22 7.68
CA PRO A 23 -5.03 9.61 7.33
C PRO A 23 -5.11 9.99 5.83
N PRO A 24 -5.78 9.20 4.97
CA PRO A 24 -6.48 7.94 5.26
C PRO A 24 -5.54 6.73 5.37
N ALA A 25 -5.94 5.74 6.18
CA ALA A 25 -5.12 4.55 6.42
C ALA A 25 -5.06 3.66 5.18
N TYR A 26 -3.88 3.09 4.92
CA TYR A 26 -3.62 2.21 3.78
C TYR A 26 -3.97 2.81 2.41
N ASP A 27 -3.81 4.11 2.24
CA ASP A 27 -4.16 4.81 1.01
C ASP A 27 -3.31 4.35 -0.20
N TYR A 28 -3.97 4.21 -1.35
CA TYR A 28 -3.32 3.77 -2.58
C TYR A 28 -2.37 4.83 -3.15
N PHE A 29 -2.74 6.12 -3.12
CA PHE A 29 -1.89 7.17 -3.65
C PHE A 29 -0.61 7.31 -2.82
N ASP A 30 -0.73 7.26 -1.50
CA ASP A 30 0.45 7.24 -0.61
C ASP A 30 1.37 6.06 -0.94
N PHE A 31 0.81 4.86 -1.11
CA PHE A 31 1.57 3.68 -1.53
C PHE A 31 2.28 3.90 -2.88
N ALA A 32 1.54 4.37 -3.89
CA ALA A 32 2.07 4.57 -5.24
C ALA A 32 3.17 5.63 -5.30
N THR A 33 3.13 6.63 -4.43
CA THR A 33 4.18 7.66 -4.33
C THR A 33 5.41 7.20 -3.53
N THR A 34 5.27 6.15 -2.71
CA THR A 34 6.36 5.60 -1.90
C THR A 34 7.31 4.72 -2.71
N PHE A 35 6.81 4.04 -3.75
CA PHE A 35 7.59 3.06 -4.52
C PHE A 35 7.82 3.52 -5.96
N ASP A 36 9.05 3.35 -6.43
CA ASP A 36 9.38 3.56 -7.85
C ASP A 36 9.06 2.28 -8.65
N GLY A 37 8.16 2.39 -9.62
CA GLY A 37 7.71 1.26 -10.43
C GLY A 37 6.69 1.67 -11.47
N ASN A 38 6.50 0.82 -12.49
CA ASN A 38 5.38 1.04 -13.42
C ASN A 38 4.04 0.74 -12.72
N GLN A 39 2.98 1.37 -13.21
CA GLN A 39 1.62 1.26 -12.67
C GLN A 39 1.21 -0.19 -12.37
N LYS A 40 1.40 -1.11 -13.33
CA LYS A 40 1.04 -2.53 -13.16
C LYS A 40 1.77 -3.21 -12.02
N CYS A 41 3.05 -2.86 -11.80
CA CYS A 41 3.82 -3.36 -10.67
C CYS A 41 3.30 -2.79 -9.35
N ILE A 42 3.04 -1.48 -9.28
CA ILE A 42 2.48 -0.80 -8.11
C ILE A 42 1.13 -1.41 -7.71
N ASP A 43 0.21 -1.58 -8.66
CA ASP A 43 -1.11 -2.18 -8.44
C ASP A 43 -1.01 -3.60 -7.87
N ARG A 44 -0.13 -4.41 -8.45
CA ARG A 44 0.11 -5.78 -7.99
C ARG A 44 0.70 -5.80 -6.58
N TRP A 45 1.65 -4.92 -6.29
CA TRP A 45 2.28 -4.85 -4.96
C TRP A 45 1.29 -4.37 -3.91
N TYR A 46 0.51 -3.33 -4.20
CA TYR A 46 -0.53 -2.83 -3.33
C TYR A 46 -1.56 -3.91 -3.03
N GLY A 47 -2.10 -4.58 -4.06
CA GLY A 47 -3.06 -5.66 -3.88
C GLY A 47 -2.52 -6.82 -3.04
N ASN A 48 -1.25 -7.19 -3.18
CA ASN A 48 -0.61 -8.21 -2.36
C ASN A 48 -0.41 -7.76 -0.90
N ALA A 49 0.01 -6.50 -0.70
CA ALA A 49 0.16 -5.91 0.62
C ALA A 49 -1.18 -5.90 1.36
N MET A 50 -2.23 -5.37 0.74
CA MET A 50 -3.57 -5.28 1.31
C MET A 50 -4.17 -6.65 1.64
N LYS A 51 -3.97 -7.66 0.79
CA LYS A 51 -4.37 -9.05 1.08
C LYS A 51 -3.66 -9.59 2.33
N LYS A 52 -2.39 -9.25 2.55
CA LYS A 52 -1.66 -9.65 3.75
C LYS A 52 -2.22 -8.95 4.99
N VAL A 53 -2.42 -7.64 4.94
CA VAL A 53 -2.99 -6.88 6.08
C VAL A 53 -4.38 -7.40 6.42
N LEU A 54 -5.23 -7.64 5.41
CA LEU A 54 -6.57 -8.18 5.62
C LEU A 54 -6.57 -9.56 6.31
N LYS A 55 -5.58 -10.39 5.99
CA LYS A 55 -5.40 -11.72 6.62
C LYS A 55 -4.98 -11.60 8.08
N ASP A 56 -4.18 -10.60 8.42
CA ASP A 56 -3.64 -10.40 9.77
C ASP A 56 -4.59 -9.56 10.66
N ALA A 57 -5.44 -8.73 10.06
CA ALA A 57 -6.36 -7.82 10.74
C ALA A 57 -7.54 -8.54 11.42
N LYS A 58 -8.03 -7.92 12.50
CA LYS A 58 -9.17 -8.38 13.31
C LYS A 58 -10.10 -7.21 13.63
N GLY A 59 -11.36 -7.50 13.94
CA GLY A 59 -12.31 -6.48 14.39
C GLY A 59 -12.54 -5.37 13.36
N GLU A 60 -12.59 -4.12 13.83
CA GLU A 60 -12.90 -2.92 13.03
C GLU A 60 -11.84 -2.66 11.95
N ASP A 61 -10.55 -2.87 12.25
CA ASP A 61 -9.45 -2.73 11.28
C ASP A 61 -9.68 -3.57 10.02
N LYS A 62 -10.22 -4.78 10.18
CA LYS A 62 -10.47 -5.69 9.07
C LYS A 62 -11.53 -5.13 8.11
N PHE A 63 -12.53 -4.43 8.64
CA PHE A 63 -13.58 -3.80 7.83
C PHE A 63 -13.03 -2.61 7.06
N GLU A 64 -12.24 -1.75 7.71
CA GLU A 64 -11.60 -0.59 7.06
C GLU A 64 -10.65 -1.02 5.93
N ILE A 65 -9.81 -2.04 6.17
CA ILE A 65 -8.92 -2.60 5.14
C ILE A 65 -9.72 -3.20 3.98
N ALA A 66 -10.83 -3.88 4.26
CA ALA A 66 -11.70 -4.43 3.23
C ALA A 66 -12.36 -3.33 2.39
N GLN A 67 -12.77 -2.21 2.99
CA GLN A 67 -13.27 -1.04 2.27
C GLN A 67 -12.19 -0.46 1.34
N LYS A 68 -10.96 -0.28 1.82
CA LYS A 68 -9.83 0.21 1.00
C LYS A 68 -9.53 -0.70 -0.19
N ILE A 69 -9.61 -2.02 -0.01
CA ILE A 69 -9.47 -2.99 -1.11
C ILE A 69 -10.59 -2.82 -2.14
N ASN A 70 -11.83 -2.64 -1.69
CA ASN A 70 -12.97 -2.45 -2.59
C ASN A 70 -12.87 -1.12 -3.36
N GLU A 71 -12.44 -0.04 -2.70
CA GLU A 71 -12.15 1.25 -3.35
C GLU A 71 -11.10 1.10 -4.44
N PHE A 72 -9.99 0.41 -4.13
CA PHE A 72 -8.92 0.14 -5.10
C PHE A 72 -9.40 -0.67 -6.31
N ASN A 73 -10.21 -1.69 -6.09
CA ASN A 73 -10.77 -2.54 -7.16
C ASN A 73 -11.90 -1.86 -7.96
N ALA A 74 -12.49 -0.77 -7.46
CA ALA A 74 -13.53 -0.04 -8.17
C ALA A 74 -12.93 0.93 -9.22
N ILE A 75 -11.66 1.28 -9.07
CA ILE A 75 -10.96 2.27 -9.90
C ILE A 75 -10.03 1.60 -10.93
N ASN A 76 -9.57 0.37 -10.65
CA ASN A 76 -8.67 -0.42 -11.52
C ASN A 76 -9.37 -1.65 -12.10
#